data_AF-A0A9P6EX40-F1
#
_entry.id   AF-A0A9P6EX40-F1
#
_cell.length_a   1.000
_cell.length_b   1.000
_cell.length_c   1.000
_cell.angle_alpha   90.00
_cell.angle_beta   90.00
_cell.angle_gamma   90.00
#
_symmetry.space_group_name_H-M   'P 1'
#
loop_
_entity.id
_entity.type
_entity.pdbx_description
1 polymer ?
#
loop_
_entity_poly.entity_id
_entity_poly.type
_entity_poly.pdbx_seq_one_letter_code
_entity_poly.pdbx_strand_id
1 'polypeptide(L)' 'ELPGLTDTTVPKRLGPKRANNIRKFFNLTKDDDVRKFVIRREVQPKNAEKKPYTKAPKIQRLVTP' A
#
# COMPACT_ATOMS: atom_id res chain seq x y z
N GLU A 1 -30.66 7.34 -3.76
CA GLU A 1 -29.59 6.34 -3.55
C GLU A 1 -30.02 5.05 -4.22
N LEU A 2 -29.09 4.38 -4.90
CA LEU A 2 -29.40 3.16 -5.64
C LEU A 2 -28.87 1.95 -4.84
N PRO A 3 -29.75 1.00 -4.48
CA PRO A 3 -29.36 -0.12 -3.67
C PRO A 3 -28.27 -0.92 -4.39
N GLY A 4 -27.15 -1.15 -3.71
CA GLY A 4 -26.00 -1.90 -4.22
C GLY A 4 -24.91 -1.12 -4.95
N LEU A 5 -25.12 0.18 -5.27
CA LEU A 5 -24.08 1.02 -5.89
C LEU A 5 -23.56 2.10 -4.95
N THR A 6 -24.46 2.81 -4.27
CA THR A 6 -24.10 3.89 -3.35
C THR A 6 -23.94 3.43 -1.90
N ASP A 7 -24.41 2.22 -1.57
CA ASP A 7 -24.48 1.74 -0.18
C ASP A 7 -23.17 1.13 0.31
N THR A 8 -22.30 0.69 -0.60
CA THR A 8 -21.06 -0.01 -0.25
C THR A 8 -19.85 0.71 -0.81
N THR A 9 -18.83 0.91 0.03
CA THR A 9 -17.55 1.46 -0.39
C THR A 9 -16.52 0.33 -0.46
N VAL A 10 -16.02 0.05 -1.66
CA VAL A 10 -15.00 -0.98 -1.87
C VAL A 10 -13.61 -0.32 -1.79
N PRO A 11 -12.77 -0.68 -0.80
CA PRO A 11 -11.44 -0.08 -0.65
C PRO A 11 -10.50 -0.50 -1.78
N LYS A 12 -9.57 0.37 -2.14
CA LYS A 12 -8.51 0.05 -3.10
C LYS A 12 -7.60 -1.03 -2.52
N ARG A 13 -7.51 -2.16 -3.23
CA ARG A 13 -6.75 -3.34 -2.79
C ARG A 13 -5.22 -3.13 -2.74
N LEU A 14 -4.67 -2.27 -3.59
CA LEU A 14 -3.23 -2.05 -3.73
C LEU A 14 -2.86 -0.57 -3.63
N GLY A 15 -1.76 -0.30 -2.93
CA GLY A 15 -1.14 1.00 -2.88
C GLY A 15 -0.18 1.27 -4.05
N PRO A 16 0.29 2.52 -4.20
CA PRO A 16 1.28 2.88 -5.21
C PRO A 16 2.64 2.21 -4.95
N LYS A 17 3.30 1.73 -6.03
CA LYS A 17 4.64 1.10 -6.00
C LYS A 17 5.79 2.04 -6.40
N ARG A 18 5.50 3.08 -7.18
CA ARG A 18 6.51 4.03 -7.69
C ARG A 18 6.78 5.13 -6.66
N ALA A 19 8.05 5.49 -6.46
CA ALA A 19 8.45 6.49 -5.46
C ALA A 19 7.68 7.82 -5.61
N ASN A 20 7.59 8.38 -6.83
CA ASN A 20 6.87 9.65 -7.06
C ASN A 20 5.36 9.56 -6.77
N ASN A 21 4.74 8.39 -6.95
CA ASN A 21 3.31 8.23 -6.66
C ASN A 21 3.07 8.07 -5.17
N ILE A 22 4.00 7.44 -4.43
CA ILE A 22 3.94 7.36 -2.98
C ILE A 22 4.09 8.77 -2.38
N ARG A 23 5.04 9.58 -2.89
CA ARG A 23 5.19 10.99 -2.49
C ARG A 23 3.90 11.79 -2.70
N LYS A 24 3.29 11.69 -3.89
CA LYS A 24 2.02 12.37 -4.18
C LYS A 24 0.85 11.89 -3.31
N PHE A 25 0.83 10.60 -2.95
CA PHE A 25 -0.27 10.03 -2.17
C PHE A 25 -0.27 10.53 -0.71
N PHE A 26 0.92 10.70 -0.13
CA PHE A 26 1.09 11.15 1.26
C PHE A 26 1.54 12.61 1.37
N ASN A 27 1.52 13.37 0.27
CA ASN A 27 2.02 14.75 0.19
C ASN A 27 3.43 14.95 0.78
N LEU A 28 4.33 13.99 0.52
CA LEU A 28 5.71 14.03 1.00
C LEU A 28 6.59 14.93 0.15
N THR A 29 7.63 15.48 0.77
CA THR A 29 8.68 16.22 0.08
C THR A 29 9.69 15.26 -0.58
N LYS A 30 10.67 15.79 -1.31
CA LYS A 30 11.68 14.96 -1.97
C LYS A 30 12.69 14.37 -0.98
N ASP A 31 12.90 15.05 0.13
CA ASP A 31 13.89 14.72 1.16
C ASP A 31 13.40 13.58 2.08
N ASP A 32 12.09 13.33 2.11
CA ASP A 32 11.48 12.29 2.91
C ASP A 32 11.79 10.87 2.36
N ASP A 33 12.11 9.96 3.28
CA ASP A 33 12.33 8.56 2.95
C ASP A 33 11.02 7.82 2.64
N VAL A 34 10.81 7.56 1.36
CA VAL A 34 9.64 6.88 0.81
C VAL A 34 9.49 5.42 1.29
N ARG A 35 10.56 4.79 1.79
CA ARG A 35 10.54 3.37 2.23
C ARG A 35 9.63 3.13 3.42
N LYS A 36 9.51 4.11 4.30
CA LYS A 36 8.70 4.03 5.53
C LYS A 36 7.20 4.10 5.23
N PHE A 37 6.82 4.74 4.12
CA PHE A 37 5.43 5.04 3.77
C PHE A 37 4.83 4.06 2.75
N VAL A 38 5.50 2.95 2.45
CA VAL A 38 4.93 1.93 1.55
C VAL A 38 3.82 1.18 2.26
N ILE A 39 2.62 1.19 1.66
CA ILE A 39 1.47 0.44 2.16
C ILE A 39 1.79 -1.05 2.16
N ARG A 40 1.65 -1.67 3.34
CA ARG A 40 1.82 -3.11 3.55
C ARG A 40 0.45 -3.77 3.62
N ARG A 41 0.38 -5.01 3.16
CA ARG A 41 -0.80 -5.86 3.29
C ARG A 41 -0.49 -6.97 4.28
N GLU A 42 -1.34 -7.11 5.29
CA GLU A 42 -1.33 -8.28 6.16
C GLU A 42 -1.91 -9.48 5.41
N VAL A 43 -1.18 -10.59 5.44
CA VAL A 43 -1.62 -11.85 4.85
C VAL A 43 -1.85 -12.81 5.99
N GLN A 44 -3.12 -13.17 6.20
CA GLN A 44 -3.51 -14.28 7.05
C GLN A 44 -3.29 -15.57 6.25
N PRO A 45 -2.32 -16.42 6.62
CA PRO A 45 -2.11 -17.68 5.94
C PRO A 45 -3.29 -18.61 6.20
N LYS A 46 -3.66 -19.42 5.20
CA LYS A 46 -4.76 -20.40 5.34
C LYS A 46 -4.45 -21.52 6.35
N ASN A 47 -3.18 -21.70 6.70
CA ASN A 47 -2.74 -22.72 7.63
C ASN A 47 -2.58 -22.08 9.02
N ALA A 48 -3.33 -22.59 10.00
CA ALA A 48 -3.53 -21.98 11.32
C ALA A 48 -2.25 -21.87 12.16
N GLU A 49 -1.23 -22.68 11.88
CA GLU A 49 0.06 -22.66 12.59
C GLU A 49 0.99 -21.54 12.12
N LYS A 50 0.76 -20.98 10.93
CA LYS A 50 1.63 -19.94 10.37
C LYS A 50 1.17 -18.58 10.88
N LYS A 51 2.12 -17.82 11.43
CA LYS A 51 1.86 -16.46 11.88
C LYS A 51 1.51 -15.55 10.70
N PRO A 52 0.60 -14.57 10.89
CA PRO A 52 0.36 -13.54 9.90
C PRO A 52 1.65 -12.80 9.56
N TYR A 53 1.84 -12.50 8.27
CA TYR A 53 2.99 -11.74 7.80
C TYR A 53 2.56 -10.57 6.94
N THR A 54 3.39 -9.53 6.91
CA THR A 54 3.16 -8.34 6.08
C THR A 54 3.91 -8.45 4.77
N LYS A 55 3.24 -8.12 3.65
CA LYS A 55 3.87 -8.02 2.32
C LYS A 55 3.84 -6.57 1.85
N ALA A 56 4.96 -6.11 1.31
CA ALA A 56 5.10 -4.82 0.68
C ALA A 56 5.68 -5.00 -0.75
N PRO A 57 5.29 -4.16 -1.72
CA PRO A 57 5.90 -4.17 -3.03
C PRO A 57 7.33 -3.60 -2.99
N LYS A 58 8.23 -4.13 -3.84
CA LYS A 58 9.53 -3.49 -4.09
C LYS A 58 9.32 -2.13 -4.74
N ILE A 59 9.84 -1.06 -4.13
CA ILE A 59 9.66 0.30 -4.64
C ILE A 59 10.38 0.43 -5.97
N GLN A 60 9.69 0.97 -6.96
CA GLN A 60 10.25 1.23 -8.29
C GLN A 60 10.63 2.72 -8.42
N ARG A 61 11.73 2.99 -9.15
CA ARG A 61 12.27 4.34 -9.37
C ARG A 61 12.66 5.06 -8.06
N LEU A 62 13.11 4.31 -7.06
CA LEU A 62 13.80 4.87 -5.91
C LEU A 62 15.28 5.03 -6.26
N VAL A 63 15.82 6.23 -6.08
CA VAL A 63 17.26 6.46 -6.17
C VAL A 63 17.88 6.00 -4.87
N THR A 64 18.88 5.13 -4.96
CA THR A 64 19.71 4.72 -3.82
C THR A 64 21.12 5.29 -4.02
N PRO A 65 21.85 5.55 -2.93
CA PRO A 65 23.30 5.72 -3.01
C PRO A 65 23.97 4.52 -3.67
#